data_AF-A0A559RIG5-F1
#
_entry.id   AF-A0A559RIG5-F1
#
_cell.length_a   1.000
_cell.length_b   1.000
_cell.length_c   1.000
_cell.angle_alpha   90.00
_cell.angle_beta   90.00
_cell.angle_gamma   90.00
#
_symmetry.space_group_name_H-M   'P 1'
#
loop_
_entity.id
_entity.type
_entity.pdbx_description
1 polymer ?
#
loop_
_entity_poly.entity_id
_entity_poly.type
_entity_poly.pdbx_seq_one_letter_code
_entity_poly.pdbx_strand_id
1 'polypeptide(L)'
;MKKTAHDYHDLQQSIDSLIGKFGLQKTIEVIDSLTSNTELTTQDKEKVKLLLVFIISQSIEVFDLKEENFYTSSVQEYREARMSCYYLLKKYTDSSYAKIGESFNQSKRAILYNYHKCDEILSIPQFYKPFVEKFKILENNIINFIAKLN
;
A
#
# COMPACT_ATOMS: atom_id res chain seq x y z
N MET A 1 -7.89 21.24 20.01
CA MET A 1 -7.43 21.11 18.61
C MET A 1 -7.01 19.67 18.38
N LYS A 2 -7.56 18.97 17.39
CA LYS A 2 -7.09 17.62 17.03
C LYS A 2 -5.76 17.78 16.27
N LYS A 3 -4.66 17.21 16.79
CA LYS A 3 -3.38 17.09 16.06
C LYS A 3 -3.66 16.35 14.74
N THR A 4 -3.35 16.97 13.62
CA THR A 4 -3.65 16.45 12.27
C THR A 4 -2.50 15.64 11.64
N ALA A 5 -1.36 15.53 12.32
CA ALA A 5 -0.25 14.68 11.90
C ALA A 5 0.46 14.11 13.14
N HIS A 6 0.69 12.80 13.15
CA HIS A 6 1.57 12.15 14.10
C HIS A 6 3.02 12.45 13.72
N ASP A 7 3.85 12.81 14.69
CA ASP A 7 5.29 12.99 14.51
C ASP A 7 6.09 11.80 15.08
N TYR A 8 7.42 11.81 14.89
CA TYR A 8 8.27 10.72 15.39
C TYR A 8 8.26 10.64 16.93
N HIS A 9 8.01 11.75 17.61
CA HIS A 9 7.91 11.76 19.08
C HIS A 9 6.64 11.05 19.55
N ASP A 10 5.51 11.27 18.87
CA ASP A 10 4.25 10.56 19.12
C ASP A 10 4.43 9.04 18.91
N LEU A 11 5.22 8.62 17.91
CA LEU A 11 5.58 7.21 17.68
C LEU A 11 6.47 6.67 18.80
N GLN A 12 7.55 7.39 19.15
CA GLN A 12 8.46 7.01 20.22
C GLN A 12 7.71 6.82 21.54
N GLN A 13 6.83 7.75 21.90
CA GLN A 13 6.03 7.66 23.12
C GLN A 13 5.10 6.45 23.12
N SER A 14 4.53 6.10 21.96
CA SER A 14 3.70 4.91 21.82
C SER A 14 4.51 3.62 21.98
N ILE A 15 5.73 3.57 21.41
CA ILE A 15 6.65 2.43 21.57
C ILE A 15 7.11 2.33 23.02
N ASP A 16 7.50 3.43 23.66
CA ASP A 16 7.92 3.46 25.06
C ASP A 16 6.80 3.00 25.99
N SER A 17 5.55 3.33 25.67
CA SER A 17 4.36 2.83 26.39
C SER A 17 4.20 1.31 26.24
N LEU A 18 4.45 0.76 25.05
CA LEU A 18 4.47 -0.70 24.83
C LEU A 18 5.62 -1.36 25.59
N ILE A 19 6.82 -0.77 25.58
CA ILE A 19 7.98 -1.25 26.33
C ILE A 19 7.69 -1.25 27.83
N GLY A 20 7.10 -0.18 28.36
CA GLY A 20 6.73 -0.09 29.77
C GLY A 20 5.71 -1.14 30.19
N LYS A 21 4.81 -1.55 29.29
CA LYS A 21 3.76 -2.54 29.58
C LYS A 21 4.21 -3.99 29.42
N PHE A 22 5.00 -4.28 28.39
CA PHE A 22 5.34 -5.65 27.99
C PHE A 22 6.80 -6.02 28.24
N GLY A 23 7.67 -5.03 28.47
CA GLY A 23 9.13 -5.19 28.48
C GLY A 23 9.71 -5.22 27.06
N LEU A 24 10.95 -4.75 26.92
CA LEU A 24 11.63 -4.54 25.64
C LEU A 24 11.57 -5.78 24.72
N GLN A 25 11.92 -6.94 25.26
CA GLN A 25 11.95 -8.19 24.48
C GLN A 25 10.57 -8.56 23.93
N LYS A 26 9.52 -8.45 24.75
CA LYS A 26 8.16 -8.79 24.32
C LYS A 26 7.60 -7.77 23.34
N THR A 27 7.98 -6.49 23.48
CA THR A 27 7.64 -5.45 22.50
C THR A 27 8.28 -5.72 21.15
N ILE A 28 9.54 -6.16 21.11
CA ILE A 28 10.19 -6.59 19.86
C ILE A 28 9.41 -7.76 19.23
N GLU A 29 9.10 -8.82 19.99
CA GLU A 29 8.32 -9.95 19.47
C GLU A 29 6.95 -9.53 18.90
N VAL A 30 6.28 -8.58 19.55
CA VAL A 30 4.97 -8.07 19.09
C VAL A 30 5.14 -7.24 17.82
N ILE A 31 6.15 -6.37 17.75
CA ILE A 31 6.44 -5.57 16.54
C ILE A 31 6.79 -6.50 15.38
N ASP A 32 7.68 -7.47 15.60
CA ASP A 32 8.08 -8.45 14.58
C ASP A 32 6.88 -9.25 14.07
N SER A 33 5.96 -9.65 14.97
CA SER A 33 4.70 -10.30 14.61
C SER A 33 3.80 -9.39 13.76
N LEU A 34 3.63 -8.13 14.15
CA LEU A 34 2.82 -7.17 13.38
C LEU A 34 3.41 -6.91 11.99
N THR A 35 4.73 -6.74 11.90
CA THR A 35 5.43 -6.56 10.62
C THR A 35 5.29 -7.80 9.74
N SER A 36 5.49 -8.99 10.31
CA SER A 36 5.34 -10.26 9.58
C SER A 36 3.90 -10.49 9.10
N ASN A 37 2.90 -9.99 9.83
CA ASN A 37 1.48 -10.15 9.51
C ASN A 37 0.92 -9.08 8.56
N THR A 38 1.70 -8.04 8.22
CA THR A 38 1.25 -6.94 7.34
C THR A 38 1.85 -6.99 5.94
N GLU A 39 2.68 -8.01 5.66
CA GLU A 39 3.25 -8.29 4.35
C GLU A 39 2.89 -9.71 3.89
N LEU A 40 2.85 -9.91 2.57
CA LEU A 40 2.68 -11.25 1.97
C LEU A 40 3.97 -11.64 1.25
N THR A 41 4.56 -12.76 1.67
CA THR A 41 5.72 -13.31 0.94
C THR A 41 5.27 -13.88 -0.41
N THR A 42 6.13 -13.82 -1.41
CA THR A 42 5.80 -14.36 -2.76
C THR A 42 5.62 -15.88 -2.80
N GLN A 43 5.96 -16.58 -1.71
CA GLN A 43 5.73 -18.02 -1.57
C GLN A 43 4.24 -18.35 -1.45
N ASP A 44 3.43 -17.44 -0.91
CA ASP A 44 1.97 -17.56 -0.79
C ASP A 44 1.24 -17.10 -2.05
N LYS A 45 1.48 -17.79 -3.17
CA LYS A 45 0.97 -17.40 -4.51
C LYS A 45 -0.53 -17.14 -4.55
N GLU A 46 -1.33 -17.91 -3.81
CA GLU A 46 -2.79 -17.73 -3.77
C GLU A 46 -3.20 -16.47 -2.98
N LYS A 47 -2.56 -16.17 -1.85
CA LYS A 47 -2.80 -14.92 -1.11
C LYS A 47 -2.41 -13.71 -1.94
N VAL A 48 -1.30 -13.77 -2.68
CA VAL A 48 -0.88 -12.69 -3.59
C VAL A 48 -1.89 -12.47 -4.72
N LYS A 49 -2.48 -13.54 -5.28
CA LYS A 49 -3.57 -13.41 -6.27
C LYS A 49 -4.83 -12.78 -5.67
N LEU A 50 -5.22 -13.20 -4.47
CA LEU A 50 -6.36 -12.60 -3.76
C LEU A 50 -6.13 -11.12 -3.49
N LEU A 51 -4.93 -10.75 -3.04
CA LEU A 51 -4.55 -9.36 -2.84
C LEU A 51 -4.57 -8.57 -4.15
N LEU A 52 -4.11 -9.15 -5.27
CA LEU A 52 -4.17 -8.52 -6.58
C LEU A 52 -5.61 -8.20 -7.01
N VAL A 53 -6.53 -9.15 -6.86
CA VAL A 53 -7.95 -8.93 -7.18
C VAL A 53 -8.55 -7.88 -6.26
N PHE A 54 -8.26 -7.98 -4.97
CA PHE A 54 -8.75 -7.04 -3.96
C PHE A 54 -8.26 -5.62 -4.19
N ILE A 55 -6.96 -5.42 -4.44
CA ILE A 55 -6.40 -4.07 -4.65
C ILE A 55 -6.94 -3.40 -5.90
N ILE A 56 -7.18 -4.16 -6.97
CA ILE A 56 -7.77 -3.63 -8.19
C ILE A 56 -9.21 -3.19 -7.91
N SER A 57 -10.02 -4.06 -7.29
CA SER A 57 -11.41 -3.74 -6.91
C SER A 57 -11.48 -2.50 -6.02
N GLN A 58 -10.66 -2.43 -4.97
CA GLN A 58 -10.62 -1.29 -4.06
C GLN A 58 -10.11 -0.02 -4.74
N SER A 59 -9.15 -0.12 -5.66
CA SER A 59 -8.68 1.05 -6.42
C SER A 59 -9.77 1.61 -7.33
N ILE A 60 -10.60 0.76 -7.94
CA ILE A 60 -11.73 1.18 -8.78
C ILE A 60 -12.76 1.92 -7.92
N GLU A 61 -13.10 1.37 -6.76
CA GLU A 61 -14.06 1.96 -5.82
C GLU A 61 -13.57 3.31 -5.25
N VAL A 62 -12.36 3.34 -4.69
CA VAL A 62 -11.80 4.54 -4.04
C VAL A 62 -11.58 5.69 -5.02
N PHE A 63 -11.25 5.38 -6.28
CA PHE A 63 -11.05 6.40 -7.31
C PHE A 63 -12.35 6.76 -8.05
N ASP A 64 -13.47 6.10 -7.76
CA ASP A 64 -14.78 6.25 -8.43
C ASP A 64 -14.68 6.03 -9.95
N LEU A 65 -14.19 4.86 -10.33
CA LEU A 65 -13.89 4.49 -11.72
C LEU A 65 -14.87 3.44 -12.25
N LYS A 66 -15.05 3.42 -13.58
CA LYS A 66 -15.67 2.29 -14.27
C LYS A 66 -14.65 1.19 -14.55
N GLU A 67 -14.95 -0.03 -14.10
CA GLU A 67 -14.09 -1.21 -14.22
C GLU A 67 -13.69 -1.53 -15.67
N GLU A 68 -14.63 -1.42 -16.61
CA GLU A 68 -14.42 -1.69 -18.05
C GLU A 68 -13.26 -0.89 -18.67
N ASN A 69 -12.94 0.26 -18.09
CA ASN A 69 -11.91 1.19 -18.57
C ASN A 69 -10.62 1.10 -17.75
N PHE A 70 -10.57 0.25 -16.71
CA PHE A 70 -9.53 0.27 -15.70
C PHE A 70 -8.13 0.02 -16.27
N TYR A 71 -7.99 -0.89 -17.23
CA TYR A 71 -6.68 -1.25 -17.79
C TYR A 71 -6.25 -0.38 -18.98
N THR A 72 -7.21 0.26 -19.66
CA THR A 72 -6.99 0.86 -20.99
C THR A 72 -7.06 2.38 -20.98
N SER A 73 -7.82 2.97 -20.05
CA SER A 73 -8.01 4.42 -20.03
C SER A 73 -6.72 5.18 -19.71
N SER A 74 -6.45 6.21 -20.50
CA SER A 74 -5.33 7.15 -20.34
C SER A 74 -5.66 8.35 -19.45
N VAL A 75 -6.92 8.47 -19.01
CA VAL A 75 -7.39 9.50 -18.08
C VAL A 75 -6.56 9.46 -16.78
N GLN A 76 -6.33 10.62 -16.18
CA GLN A 76 -5.38 10.79 -15.08
C GLN A 76 -5.71 9.89 -13.88
N GLU A 77 -6.97 9.88 -13.46
CA GLU A 77 -7.47 9.13 -12.31
C GLU A 77 -7.27 7.62 -12.49
N TYR A 78 -7.46 7.13 -13.72
CA TYR A 78 -7.19 5.74 -14.07
C TYR A 78 -5.70 5.39 -14.00
N ARG A 79 -4.82 6.30 -14.45
CA ARG A 79 -3.37 6.12 -14.32
C ARG A 79 -2.93 6.16 -12.87
N GLU A 80 -3.49 7.06 -12.08
CA GLU A 80 -3.22 7.20 -10.65
C GLU A 80 -3.67 5.98 -9.85
N ALA A 81 -4.86 5.43 -10.14
CA ALA A 81 -5.34 4.21 -9.51
C ALA A 81 -4.41 3.03 -9.80
N ARG A 82 -4.03 2.81 -11.07
CA ARG A 82 -3.07 1.75 -11.46
C ARG A 82 -1.70 1.95 -10.82
N MET A 83 -1.19 3.18 -10.80
CA MET A 83 0.08 3.55 -10.16
C MET A 83 0.06 3.22 -8.66
N SER A 84 -1.06 3.49 -7.98
CA SER A 84 -1.25 3.13 -6.57
C SER A 84 -1.20 1.62 -6.38
N CYS A 85 -1.84 0.84 -7.26
CA CYS A 85 -1.75 -0.62 -7.22
C CYS A 85 -0.30 -1.11 -7.38
N TYR A 86 0.47 -0.55 -8.31
CA TYR A 86 1.87 -0.94 -8.52
C TYR A 86 2.72 -0.69 -7.28
N TYR A 87 2.55 0.49 -6.68
CA TYR A 87 3.27 0.88 -5.49
C TYR A 87 2.95 -0.03 -4.31
N LEU A 88 1.67 -0.24 -4.02
CA LEU A 88 1.21 -1.05 -2.90
C LEU A 88 1.53 -2.53 -3.08
N LEU A 89 1.37 -3.09 -4.30
CA LEU A 89 1.80 -4.46 -4.57
C LEU A 89 3.30 -4.62 -4.37
N LYS A 90 4.11 -3.65 -4.80
CA LYS A 90 5.56 -3.73 -4.60
C LYS A 90 5.96 -3.58 -3.13
N LYS A 91 5.23 -2.76 -2.37
CA LYS A 91 5.48 -2.45 -0.96
C LYS A 91 5.08 -3.62 -0.05
N TYR A 92 3.94 -4.25 -0.32
CA TYR A 92 3.35 -5.27 0.57
C TYR A 92 3.43 -6.70 0.05
N THR A 93 3.96 -6.88 -1.16
CA THR A 93 4.32 -8.19 -1.68
C THR A 93 5.73 -8.12 -2.22
N ASP A 94 6.56 -9.12 -1.94
CA ASP A 94 7.93 -9.23 -2.50
C ASP A 94 7.96 -9.39 -4.04
N SER A 95 6.86 -9.10 -4.73
CA SER A 95 6.73 -9.19 -6.18
C SER A 95 7.76 -8.31 -6.87
N SER A 96 8.31 -8.85 -7.96
CA SER A 96 9.18 -8.10 -8.84
C SER A 96 8.37 -7.15 -9.73
N TYR A 97 9.00 -6.07 -10.20
CA TYR A 97 8.37 -5.15 -11.17
C TYR A 97 7.90 -5.86 -12.45
N ALA A 98 8.58 -6.93 -12.86
CA ALA A 98 8.18 -7.71 -14.03
C ALA A 98 6.89 -8.48 -13.75
N LYS A 99 6.79 -9.15 -12.59
CA LYS A 99 5.60 -9.90 -12.20
C LYS A 99 4.38 -9.01 -12.02
N ILE A 100 4.55 -7.83 -11.43
CA ILE A 100 3.50 -6.81 -11.37
C ILE A 100 3.11 -6.37 -12.80
N GLY A 101 4.09 -6.18 -13.69
CA GLY A 101 3.84 -5.83 -15.10
C GLY A 101 2.96 -6.84 -15.83
N GLU A 102 3.22 -8.13 -15.64
CA GLU A 102 2.41 -9.22 -16.20
C GLU A 102 0.93 -9.11 -15.78
N SER A 103 0.67 -8.82 -14.50
CA SER A 103 -0.70 -8.68 -13.97
C SER A 103 -1.50 -7.52 -14.56
N PHE A 104 -0.82 -6.49 -15.08
CA PHE A 104 -1.45 -5.29 -15.64
C PHE A 104 -1.22 -5.12 -17.14
N ASN A 105 -0.63 -6.12 -17.81
CA ASN A 105 -0.20 -6.05 -19.20
C ASN A 105 0.68 -4.81 -19.49
N GLN A 106 1.66 -4.56 -18.62
CA GLN A 106 2.59 -3.44 -18.70
C GLN A 106 4.05 -3.92 -18.70
N SER A 107 4.93 -3.13 -19.32
CA SER A 107 6.36 -3.44 -19.28
C SER A 107 6.94 -3.23 -17.87
N LYS A 108 7.97 -4.01 -17.52
CA LYS A 108 8.77 -3.81 -16.28
C LYS A 108 9.20 -2.34 -16.10
N ARG A 109 9.62 -1.68 -17.19
CA ARG A 109 10.07 -0.28 -17.17
C ARG A 109 8.92 0.67 -16.81
N ALA A 110 7.72 0.44 -17.34
CA ALA A 110 6.54 1.22 -17.01
C ALA A 110 6.16 1.07 -15.54
N ILE A 111 6.20 -0.14 -14.98
CA ILE A 111 5.94 -0.38 -13.55
C ILE A 111 6.97 0.34 -12.69
N LEU A 112 8.27 0.20 -12.99
CA LEU A 112 9.35 0.85 -12.24
C LEU A 112 9.20 2.38 -12.23
N TYR A 113 8.93 2.99 -13.39
CA TYR A 113 8.70 4.43 -13.50
C TYR A 113 7.53 4.88 -12.63
N ASN A 114 6.38 4.20 -12.74
CA ASN A 114 5.18 4.57 -11.98
C ASN A 114 5.35 4.33 -10.48
N TYR A 115 6.09 3.29 -10.07
CA TYR A 115 6.45 3.06 -8.67
C TYR A 115 7.19 4.27 -8.08
N HIS A 116 8.27 4.72 -8.73
CA HIS A 116 9.05 5.86 -8.25
C HIS A 116 8.29 7.18 -8.35
N LYS A 117 7.44 7.35 -9.37
CA LYS A 117 6.56 8.51 -9.48
C LYS A 117 5.56 8.58 -8.33
N CYS A 118 5.01 7.44 -7.92
CA CYS A 118 4.13 7.37 -6.76
C CYS A 118 4.88 7.77 -5.49
N ASP A 119 6.07 7.19 -5.28
CA ASP A 119 6.95 7.51 -4.16
C ASP A 119 7.29 9.01 -4.08
N GLU A 120 7.63 9.62 -5.21
CA GLU A 120 7.87 11.06 -5.33
C GLU A 120 6.62 11.86 -4.93
N ILE A 121 5.45 11.54 -5.49
CA ILE A 121 4.19 12.22 -5.14
C ILE A 121 3.87 12.12 -3.65
N LEU A 122 4.07 10.94 -3.05
CA LEU A 122 3.84 10.71 -1.62
C LEU A 122 4.84 11.47 -0.73
N SER A 123 6.02 11.83 -1.24
CA SER A 123 7.01 12.64 -0.52
C SER A 123 6.65 14.14 -0.47
N ILE A 124 5.77 14.61 -1.37
CA ILE A 124 5.33 16.02 -1.44
C ILE A 124 3.80 16.16 -1.45
N PRO A 125 3.10 15.62 -0.42
CA PRO A 125 1.66 15.41 -0.45
C PRO A 125 0.82 16.69 -0.55
N GLN A 126 1.38 17.84 -0.14
CA GLN A 126 0.71 19.14 -0.18
C GLN A 126 0.29 19.58 -1.60
N PHE A 127 1.00 19.11 -2.64
CA PHE A 127 0.72 19.44 -4.04
C PHE A 127 -0.22 18.45 -4.72
N TYR A 128 -0.48 17.29 -4.09
CA TYR A 128 -1.24 16.19 -4.66
C TYR A 128 -2.35 15.70 -3.71
N LYS A 129 -2.95 16.62 -2.94
CA LYS A 129 -3.90 16.28 -1.87
C LYS A 129 -5.00 15.30 -2.31
N PRO A 130 -5.70 15.50 -3.44
CA PRO A 130 -6.78 14.58 -3.84
C PRO A 130 -6.29 13.16 -4.09
N PHE A 131 -5.12 13.02 -4.72
CA PHE A 131 -4.51 11.72 -4.96
C PHE A 131 -4.07 11.06 -3.64
N VAL A 132 -3.39 11.81 -2.78
CA VAL A 132 -2.85 11.29 -1.51
C VAL A 132 -3.96 10.87 -0.55
N GLU A 133 -5.08 11.58 -0.51
CA GLU A 133 -6.25 11.20 0.29
C GLU A 133 -6.82 9.86 -0.16
N LYS A 134 -7.03 9.68 -1.47
CA LYS A 134 -7.47 8.40 -2.06
C LYS A 134 -6.44 7.28 -1.82
N PHE A 135 -5.15 7.57 -2.03
CA PHE A 135 -4.08 6.61 -1.80
C PHE A 135 -4.07 6.09 -0.35
N LYS A 136 -4.22 6.98 0.64
CA LYS A 136 -4.26 6.58 2.07
C LYS A 136 -5.45 5.69 2.39
N ILE A 137 -6.62 5.97 1.82
CA ILE A 137 -7.80 5.12 1.99
C ILE A 137 -7.51 3.73 1.42
N LEU A 138 -6.98 3.67 0.19
CA LEU A 138 -6.62 2.42 -0.46
C LEU A 138 -5.57 1.64 0.35
N GLU A 139 -4.49 2.28 0.77
CA GLU A 139 -3.42 1.65 1.57
C GLU A 139 -3.96 1.07 2.88
N ASN A 140 -4.81 1.80 3.60
CA ASN A 140 -5.45 1.30 4.82
C ASN A 140 -6.33 0.06 4.55
N ASN A 141 -7.10 0.07 3.46
CA ASN A 141 -7.91 -1.09 3.08
C ASN A 141 -7.04 -2.32 2.79
N ILE A 142 -5.89 -2.12 2.12
CA ILE A 142 -4.92 -3.18 1.83
C ILE A 142 -4.30 -3.75 3.10
N ILE A 143 -3.79 -2.91 3.99
CA ILE A 143 -3.19 -3.36 5.26
C ILE A 143 -4.21 -4.17 6.07
N ASN A 144 -5.45 -3.68 6.17
CA ASN A 144 -6.52 -4.39 6.87
C ASN A 144 -6.89 -5.72 6.23
N PHE A 145 -6.78 -5.84 4.91
CA PHE A 145 -7.04 -7.07 4.19
C PHE A 145 -5.90 -8.09 4.42
N ILE A 146 -4.64 -7.66 4.32
CA ILE A 146 -3.48 -8.53 4.57
C ILE A 146 -3.51 -9.06 6.00
N ALA A 147 -3.80 -8.19 6.98
CA ALA A 147 -3.93 -8.57 8.38
C ALA A 147 -5.03 -9.61 8.66
N LYS A 148 -5.99 -9.79 7.74
CA LYS A 148 -7.03 -10.84 7.83
C LYS A 148 -6.68 -12.12 7.07
N LEU A 149 -5.67 -12.06 6.17
CA LEU A 149 -5.19 -13.20 5.41
C LEU A 149 -4.09 -14.00 6.15
N ASN A 150 -3.48 -13.37 7.15
CA ASN A 150 -2.48 -13.97 8.04
C ASN A 150 -3.13 -14.36 9.36
#